data_AF-A0A6M8F0Y7-F1
#
_entry.id   AF-A0A6M8F0Y7-F1
#
_cell.length_a   1.000
_cell.length_b   1.000
_cell.length_c   1.000
_cell.angle_alpha   90.00
_cell.angle_beta   90.00
_cell.angle_gamma   90.00
#
_symmetry.space_group_name_H-M   'P 1'
#
loop_
_entity.id
_entity.type
_entity.pdbx_description
1 polymer ?
#
loop_
_entity_poly.entity_id
_entity_poly.type
_entity_poly.pdbx_seq_one_letter_code
_entity_poly.pdbx_strand_id
1 'polypeptide(L)'
;MRLRKMLTGLALFLTVLLLASEAVMHEAFRKPVDAPIAMTPNAEATADFWILLPGAYQLDLVFNAAQPHARQKLKSVLGQHGCWNSKSNSPCGEYLPYSIKWEVRSESEVITSGVGTELTRGGHLRIDSRGTGLGAVALPAGRLTLHAVAESPLPQLSNLSPRLVLSGGTGGAKTFQSPFVTYVWTFWALGRLALWYAAGLLWLAVALVWFRTEKRRQRDIEVSA
;
A
#
# COMPACT_ATOMS: atom_id res chain seq x y z
N MET A 1 30.58 -17.05 31.69
CA MET A 1 29.14 -17.38 31.67
C MET A 1 28.21 -16.15 31.58
N ARG A 2 28.47 -15.03 32.28
CA ARG A 2 27.63 -13.81 32.22
C ARG A 2 27.57 -13.13 30.83
N LEU A 3 28.71 -13.03 30.13
CA LEU A 3 28.80 -12.41 28.80
C LEU A 3 27.90 -13.09 27.75
N ARG A 4 27.86 -14.43 27.73
CA ARG A 4 27.04 -15.20 26.78
C ARG A 4 25.55 -14.92 26.98
N LYS A 5 25.08 -14.91 28.23
CA LYS A 5 23.68 -14.59 28.56
C LYS A 5 23.32 -13.16 28.14
N MET A 6 24.23 -12.22 28.36
CA MET A 6 24.03 -10.81 27.99
C MET A 6 23.93 -10.64 26.46
N LEU A 7 24.81 -11.29 25.69
CA LEU A 7 24.78 -11.24 24.23
C LEU A 7 23.54 -11.93 23.64
N THR A 8 23.11 -13.06 24.20
CA THR A 8 21.86 -13.72 23.76
C THR A 8 20.63 -12.86 24.06
N GLY A 9 20.58 -12.20 25.23
CA GLY A 9 19.51 -11.26 25.56
C GLY A 9 19.46 -10.07 24.61
N LEU A 10 20.62 -9.51 24.27
CA LEU A 10 20.72 -8.42 23.28
C LEU A 10 20.27 -8.87 21.88
N ALA A 11 20.66 -10.07 21.45
CA ALA A 11 20.23 -10.63 20.17
C ALA A 11 18.71 -10.78 20.08
N LEU A 12 18.08 -11.35 21.12
CA LEU A 12 16.62 -11.48 21.23
C LEU A 12 15.92 -10.12 21.20
N PHE A 13 16.45 -9.13 21.94
CA PHE A 13 15.92 -7.77 21.95
C PHE A 13 15.94 -7.14 20.55
N LEU A 14 17.05 -7.25 19.83
CA LEU A 14 17.17 -6.73 18.46
C LEU A 14 16.20 -7.43 17.49
N THR A 15 15.99 -8.74 17.63
CA THR A 15 15.01 -9.47 16.81
C THR A 15 13.58 -8.99 17.06
N VAL A 16 13.20 -8.78 18.32
CA VAL A 16 11.86 -8.25 18.67
C VAL A 16 11.69 -6.84 18.12
N LEU A 17 12.70 -5.98 18.24
CA LEU A 17 12.69 -4.63 17.68
C LEU A 17 12.48 -4.63 16.16
N LEU A 18 13.16 -5.53 15.45
CA LEU A 18 13.02 -5.71 14.00
C LEU A 18 11.58 -6.12 13.63
N LEU A 19 11.00 -7.11 14.32
CA LEU A 19 9.62 -7.56 14.06
C LEU A 19 8.59 -6.46 14.37
N ALA A 20 8.77 -5.72 15.46
CA ALA A 20 7.90 -4.60 15.81
C ALA A 20 7.93 -3.50 14.73
N SER A 21 9.12 -3.21 14.18
CA SER A 21 9.26 -2.24 13.10
C SER A 21 8.56 -2.68 11.80
N GLU A 22 8.53 -3.98 11.49
CA GLU A 22 7.80 -4.50 10.33
C GLU A 22 6.29 -4.34 10.49
N ALA A 23 5.77 -4.63 11.68
CA ALA A 23 4.34 -4.49 11.97
C ALA A 23 3.87 -3.03 11.80
N VAL A 24 4.65 -2.07 12.31
CA VAL A 24 4.35 -0.64 12.19
C VAL A 24 4.38 -0.17 10.73
N MET A 25 5.40 -0.61 9.97
CA MET A 25 5.51 -0.22 8.56
C MET A 25 4.42 -0.84 7.71
N HIS A 26 4.10 -2.11 7.92
CA HIS A 26 3.02 -2.78 7.19
C HIS A 26 1.69 -2.02 7.35
N GLU A 27 1.37 -1.57 8.57
CA GLU A 27 0.14 -0.80 8.82
C GLU A 27 0.20 0.60 8.18
N ALA A 28 1.36 1.27 8.23
CA ALA A 28 1.54 2.58 7.61
C ALA A 28 1.41 2.56 6.07
N PHE A 29 1.66 1.41 5.42
CA PHE A 29 1.54 1.22 3.98
C PHE A 29 0.25 0.57 3.53
N ARG A 30 -0.63 0.18 4.45
CA ARG A 30 -1.93 -0.34 4.09
C ARG A 30 -2.74 0.76 3.40
N LYS A 31 -3.46 0.38 2.35
CA LYS A 31 -4.44 1.28 1.70
C LYS A 31 -5.48 1.68 2.75
N PRO A 32 -5.63 2.99 3.08
CA PRO A 32 -6.52 3.40 4.16
C PRO A 32 -7.97 3.03 3.88
N VAL A 33 -8.37 3.04 2.61
CA VAL A 33 -9.72 2.67 2.18
C VAL A 33 -9.66 1.57 1.14
N ASP A 34 -10.53 0.58 1.30
CA ASP A 34 -10.77 -0.48 0.33
C ASP A 34 -12.24 -0.94 0.41
N ALA A 35 -13.16 -0.10 -0.11
CA ALA A 35 -14.60 -0.25 0.06
C ALA A 35 -15.27 -0.74 -1.24
N PRO A 36 -16.04 -1.84 -1.25
CA PRO A 36 -16.78 -2.24 -2.44
C PRO A 36 -17.87 -1.22 -2.78
N ILE A 37 -18.11 -0.99 -4.07
CA ILE A 37 -19.22 -0.17 -4.56
C ILE A 37 -19.91 -0.88 -5.73
N ALA A 38 -21.25 -0.92 -5.70
CA ALA A 38 -22.02 -1.46 -6.81
C ALA A 38 -22.10 -0.45 -7.96
N MET A 39 -22.22 -0.96 -9.18
CA MET A 39 -22.30 -0.17 -10.42
C MET A 39 -23.76 0.13 -10.80
N THR A 40 -24.61 0.34 -9.79
CA THR A 40 -26.04 0.64 -9.92
C THR A 40 -26.32 2.06 -9.43
N PRO A 41 -27.37 2.73 -9.93
CA PRO A 41 -27.72 4.07 -9.47
C PRO A 41 -28.01 4.06 -7.97
N ASN A 42 -27.56 5.11 -7.28
CA ASN A 42 -27.68 5.30 -5.84
C ASN A 42 -27.02 4.20 -4.99
N ALA A 43 -26.08 3.44 -5.56
CA ALA A 43 -25.27 2.54 -4.76
C ALA A 43 -24.36 3.35 -3.84
N GLU A 44 -24.42 3.06 -2.54
CA GLU A 44 -23.65 3.75 -1.53
C GLU A 44 -22.47 2.88 -1.07
N ALA A 45 -21.34 3.53 -0.80
CA ALA A 45 -20.18 2.93 -0.17
C ALA A 45 -19.70 3.85 0.95
N THR A 46 -19.70 3.32 2.17
CA THR A 46 -19.21 4.04 3.35
C THR A 46 -18.05 3.26 3.97
N ALA A 47 -16.97 3.96 4.33
CA ALA A 47 -15.82 3.35 5.00
C ALA A 47 -15.20 4.30 6.02
N ASP A 48 -15.03 3.80 7.24
CA ASP A 48 -14.21 4.44 8.28
C ASP A 48 -12.75 4.05 8.08
N PHE A 49 -11.86 5.03 8.18
CA PHE A 49 -10.42 4.81 8.06
C PHE A 49 -9.61 5.77 8.92
N TRP A 50 -8.33 5.47 9.06
CA TRP A 50 -7.39 6.32 9.78
C TRP A 50 -6.29 6.80 8.84
N ILE A 51 -6.02 8.11 8.87
CA ILE A 51 -4.90 8.73 8.19
C ILE A 51 -3.80 9.01 9.20
N LEU A 52 -2.68 8.29 9.06
CA LEU A 52 -1.51 8.48 9.92
C LEU A 52 -0.69 9.71 9.49
N LEU A 53 -0.60 9.96 8.19
CA LEU A 53 0.23 11.02 7.62
C LEU A 53 -0.65 11.98 6.81
N PRO A 54 -0.77 13.26 7.21
CA PRO A 54 -1.57 14.21 6.47
C PRO A 54 -0.95 14.45 5.09
N GLY A 55 -1.77 14.67 4.07
CA GLY A 55 -1.28 14.93 2.72
C GLY A 55 -2.30 14.68 1.62
N ALA A 56 -1.82 14.70 0.38
CA ALA A 56 -2.63 14.42 -0.80
C ALA A 56 -2.61 12.92 -1.12
N TYR A 57 -3.80 12.34 -1.14
CA TYR A 57 -4.11 10.96 -1.49
C TYR A 57 -4.81 10.90 -2.84
N GLN A 58 -4.75 9.76 -3.50
CA GLN A 58 -5.48 9.49 -4.72
C GLN A 58 -6.68 8.59 -4.37
N LEU A 59 -7.88 9.04 -4.70
CA LEU A 59 -9.07 8.19 -4.66
C LEU A 59 -9.25 7.54 -6.03
N ASP A 60 -9.22 6.22 -6.07
CA ASP A 60 -9.29 5.42 -7.28
C ASP A 60 -10.50 4.49 -7.26
N LEU A 61 -11.11 4.28 -8.42
CA LEU A 61 -12.00 3.17 -8.66
C LEU A 61 -11.20 2.00 -9.24
N VAL A 62 -11.16 0.88 -8.53
CA VAL A 62 -10.34 -0.28 -8.86
C VAL A 62 -11.23 -1.48 -9.18
N PHE A 63 -10.99 -2.09 -10.33
CA PHE A 63 -11.60 -3.36 -10.72
C PHE A 63 -10.62 -4.50 -10.50
N ASN A 64 -11.11 -5.65 -10.02
CA ASN A 64 -10.27 -6.84 -9.88
C ASN A 64 -10.01 -7.47 -11.26
N ALA A 65 -8.87 -7.14 -11.86
CA ALA A 65 -8.44 -7.67 -13.15
C ALA A 65 -7.62 -8.97 -13.06
N ALA A 66 -7.47 -9.57 -11.87
CA ALA A 66 -6.70 -10.80 -11.71
C ALA A 66 -7.34 -11.99 -12.46
N GLN A 67 -8.67 -11.96 -12.62
CA GLN A 67 -9.40 -12.98 -13.35
C GLN A 67 -9.35 -12.69 -14.87
N PRO A 68 -9.00 -13.67 -15.72
CA PRO A 68 -8.89 -13.47 -17.17
C PRO A 68 -10.16 -12.90 -17.81
N HIS A 69 -11.33 -13.37 -17.38
CA HIS A 69 -12.62 -12.89 -17.90
C HIS A 69 -12.89 -11.42 -17.53
N ALA A 70 -12.58 -11.01 -16.29
CA ALA A 70 -12.72 -9.64 -15.84
C ALA A 70 -11.78 -8.72 -16.62
N ARG A 71 -10.53 -9.15 -16.81
CA ARG A 71 -9.54 -8.45 -17.62
C ARG A 71 -9.99 -8.26 -19.06
N GLN A 72 -10.55 -9.29 -19.68
CA GLN A 72 -11.05 -9.22 -21.06
C GLN A 72 -12.26 -8.29 -21.18
N LYS A 73 -13.19 -8.34 -20.22
CA LYS A 73 -14.36 -7.45 -20.17
C LYS A 73 -13.98 -5.99 -19.97
N LEU A 74 -13.04 -5.71 -19.09
CA LEU A 74 -12.50 -4.36 -18.90
C LEU A 74 -11.83 -3.86 -20.19
N LYS A 75 -11.04 -4.69 -20.85
CA LYS A 75 -10.42 -4.36 -22.14
C LYS A 75 -11.44 -4.10 -23.26
N SER A 76 -12.54 -4.85 -23.30
CA SER A 76 -13.57 -4.66 -24.34
C SER A 76 -14.38 -3.39 -24.12
N VAL A 77 -14.65 -3.04 -22.86
CA VAL A 77 -15.48 -1.89 -22.51
C VAL A 77 -14.66 -0.59 -22.48
N LEU A 78 -13.51 -0.61 -21.82
CA LEU A 78 -12.68 0.56 -21.55
C LEU A 78 -11.48 0.69 -22.51
N GLY A 79 -11.29 -0.29 -23.41
CA GLY A 79 -10.19 -0.32 -24.37
C GLY A 79 -8.90 -0.95 -23.82
N GLN A 80 -7.94 -1.23 -24.72
CA GLN A 80 -6.65 -1.83 -24.33
C GLN A 80 -5.60 -0.79 -23.96
N HIS A 81 -5.66 0.41 -24.54
CA HIS A 81 -4.65 1.45 -24.40
C HIS A 81 -5.30 2.80 -24.18
N GLY A 82 -4.65 3.66 -23.40
CA GLY A 82 -5.02 5.06 -23.41
C GLY A 82 -4.82 5.62 -24.80
N CYS A 83 -5.87 6.22 -25.35
CA CYS A 83 -5.96 6.72 -26.73
C CYS A 83 -5.00 7.88 -27.06
N TRP A 84 -3.95 8.07 -26.26
CA TRP A 84 -2.96 9.12 -26.43
C TRP A 84 -2.08 8.90 -27.66
N ASN A 85 -1.86 7.64 -28.09
CA ASN A 85 -0.98 7.35 -29.22
C ASN A 85 -1.77 7.21 -30.52
N SER A 86 -1.97 8.34 -31.21
CA SER A 86 -2.63 8.47 -32.52
C SER A 86 -1.95 7.71 -33.68
N LYS A 87 -0.83 7.00 -33.42
CA LYS A 87 -0.09 6.21 -34.41
C LYS A 87 -0.41 4.72 -34.42
N SER A 88 -1.20 4.23 -33.47
CA SER A 88 -1.57 2.82 -33.38
C SER A 88 -3.05 2.65 -33.70
N ASN A 89 -3.41 1.76 -34.65
CA ASN A 89 -4.80 1.30 -34.89
C ASN A 89 -5.37 0.49 -33.70
N SER A 90 -4.94 0.79 -32.47
CA SER A 90 -5.44 0.15 -31.26
C SER A 90 -6.87 0.62 -30.98
N PRO A 91 -7.83 -0.30 -30.76
CA PRO A 91 -9.21 0.07 -30.48
C PRO A 91 -9.28 0.86 -29.17
N CYS A 92 -9.75 2.09 -29.29
CA CYS A 92 -10.09 2.95 -28.17
C CYS A 92 -11.35 2.44 -27.47
N GLY A 93 -11.35 2.49 -26.14
CA GLY A 93 -12.55 2.24 -25.35
C GLY A 93 -13.67 3.24 -25.64
N GLU A 94 -14.88 2.85 -25.27
CA GLU A 94 -16.06 3.71 -25.32
C GLU A 94 -16.04 4.67 -24.12
N TYR A 95 -16.49 5.91 -24.32
CA TYR A 95 -16.73 6.81 -23.20
C TYR A 95 -17.98 6.36 -22.46
N LEU A 96 -17.83 6.01 -21.19
CA LEU A 96 -18.95 5.64 -20.36
C LEU A 96 -19.28 6.77 -19.39
N PRO A 97 -20.51 7.33 -19.44
CA PRO A 97 -20.96 8.36 -18.52
C PRO A 97 -21.23 7.74 -17.15
N TYR A 98 -20.16 7.52 -16.39
CA TYR A 98 -20.20 7.05 -15.01
C TYR A 98 -19.72 8.15 -14.07
N SER A 99 -20.51 8.41 -13.03
CA SER A 99 -20.25 9.45 -12.02
C SER A 99 -20.37 8.85 -10.63
N ILE A 100 -19.37 9.10 -9.79
CA ILE A 100 -19.43 8.85 -8.35
C ILE A 100 -19.27 10.18 -7.64
N LYS A 101 -20.27 10.56 -6.86
CA LYS A 101 -20.12 11.61 -5.84
C LYS A 101 -19.45 11.02 -4.62
N TRP A 102 -18.50 11.74 -4.05
CA TRP A 102 -17.82 11.31 -2.84
C TRP A 102 -17.57 12.49 -1.91
N GLU A 103 -17.56 12.22 -0.62
CA GLU A 103 -17.24 13.14 0.45
C GLU A 103 -16.43 12.44 1.52
N VAL A 104 -15.48 13.16 2.11
CA VAL A 104 -14.73 12.70 3.28
C VAL A 104 -15.09 13.60 4.44
N ARG A 105 -15.47 12.97 5.55
CA ARG A 105 -15.91 13.64 6.78
C ARG A 105 -14.97 13.32 7.93
N SER A 106 -14.82 14.28 8.83
CA SER A 106 -14.30 14.06 10.18
C SER A 106 -15.46 14.30 11.14
N GLU A 107 -15.89 13.25 11.83
CA GLU A 107 -17.10 13.27 12.66
C GLU A 107 -18.33 13.72 11.85
N SER A 108 -18.72 15.00 11.95
CA SER A 108 -19.86 15.59 11.24
C SER A 108 -19.46 16.66 10.22
N GLU A 109 -18.18 17.02 10.13
CA GLU A 109 -17.69 18.07 9.23
C GLU A 109 -17.22 17.48 7.91
N VAL A 110 -17.66 18.06 6.78
CA VAL A 110 -17.15 17.70 5.45
C VAL A 110 -15.79 18.36 5.25
N ILE A 111 -14.74 17.54 5.24
CA ILE A 111 -13.36 17.99 5.01
C ILE A 111 -13.15 18.30 3.53
N THR A 112 -13.68 17.45 2.67
CA THR A 112 -13.51 17.56 1.22
C THR A 112 -14.54 16.70 0.51
N SER A 113 -14.94 17.12 -0.69
CA SER A 113 -15.91 16.42 -1.51
C SER A 113 -15.61 16.64 -2.98
N GLY A 114 -16.06 15.72 -3.82
CA GLY A 114 -15.91 15.84 -5.26
C GLY A 114 -16.87 14.95 -6.02
N VAL A 115 -16.85 15.14 -7.33
CA VAL A 115 -17.55 14.28 -8.28
C VAL A 115 -16.49 13.70 -9.20
N GLY A 116 -16.29 12.39 -9.12
CA GLY A 116 -15.45 11.67 -10.07
C GLY A 116 -16.26 11.46 -11.34
N THR A 117 -16.09 12.34 -12.32
CA THR A 117 -16.73 12.23 -13.62
C THR A 117 -15.79 11.55 -14.61
N GLU A 118 -16.35 10.61 -15.37
CA GLU A 118 -15.76 10.00 -16.56
C GLU A 118 -14.70 8.91 -16.29
N LEU A 119 -15.09 7.66 -16.56
CA LEU A 119 -14.14 6.63 -16.98
C LEU A 119 -13.62 7.03 -18.38
N THR A 120 -12.69 8.00 -18.41
CA THR A 120 -12.19 8.62 -19.65
C THR A 120 -11.43 7.63 -20.53
N ARG A 121 -11.53 7.83 -21.86
CA ARG A 121 -10.59 7.25 -22.84
C ARG A 121 -9.16 7.51 -22.39
N GLY A 122 -8.50 6.45 -21.93
CA GLY A 122 -7.09 6.52 -21.56
C GLY A 122 -6.74 7.20 -20.27
N GLY A 123 -7.71 7.42 -19.37
CA GLY A 123 -7.39 7.35 -17.95
C GLY A 123 -6.68 6.01 -17.74
N HIS A 124 -5.46 6.02 -17.19
CA HIS A 124 -4.60 4.85 -17.09
C HIS A 124 -5.37 3.66 -16.49
N LEU A 125 -5.97 2.82 -17.34
CA LEU A 125 -6.12 1.40 -17.07
C LEU A 125 -4.72 0.83 -17.17
N ARG A 126 -3.92 1.09 -16.13
CA ARG A 126 -2.97 0.10 -15.71
C ARG A 126 -3.82 -1.05 -15.20
N ILE A 127 -4.13 -1.93 -16.16
CA ILE A 127 -4.74 -3.25 -15.97
C ILE A 127 -3.96 -4.03 -14.88
N ASP A 128 -2.76 -3.57 -14.54
CA ASP A 128 -2.01 -3.90 -13.34
C ASP A 128 -2.17 -2.82 -12.25
N SER A 129 -3.11 -3.03 -11.32
CA SER A 129 -3.14 -2.47 -9.95
C SER A 129 -3.21 -0.94 -9.71
N ARG A 130 -3.27 -0.08 -10.74
CA ARG A 130 -3.40 1.39 -10.56
C ARG A 130 -4.68 1.85 -11.26
N GLY A 131 -5.70 2.19 -10.47
CA GLY A 131 -7.06 2.44 -10.91
C GLY A 131 -7.25 3.73 -11.73
N THR A 132 -8.48 3.93 -12.20
CA THR A 132 -8.92 5.20 -12.78
C THR A 132 -9.19 6.17 -11.64
N GLY A 133 -8.44 7.26 -11.61
CA GLY A 133 -8.51 8.24 -10.53
C GLY A 133 -9.82 9.02 -10.54
N LEU A 134 -10.57 8.97 -9.44
CA LEU A 134 -11.72 9.84 -9.16
C LEU A 134 -11.28 11.24 -8.71
N GLY A 135 -10.04 11.38 -8.24
CA GLY A 135 -9.43 12.67 -7.91
C GLY A 135 -8.31 12.57 -6.86
N ALA A 136 -7.56 13.66 -6.73
CA ALA A 136 -6.62 13.85 -5.62
C ALA A 136 -7.35 14.53 -4.45
N VAL A 137 -7.14 14.01 -3.24
CA VAL A 137 -7.86 14.38 -2.02
C VAL A 137 -6.84 14.76 -0.94
N ALA A 138 -6.89 15.99 -0.44
CA ALA A 138 -6.04 16.43 0.66
C ALA A 138 -6.70 16.08 2.00
N LEU A 139 -6.02 15.28 2.83
CA LEU A 139 -6.57 14.75 4.07
C LEU A 139 -5.68 15.10 5.27
N PRO A 140 -6.28 15.52 6.40
CA PRO A 140 -5.57 15.65 7.67
C PRO A 140 -5.31 14.27 8.29
N ALA A 141 -4.45 14.23 9.31
CA ALA A 141 -4.29 13.03 10.13
C ALA A 141 -5.48 12.87 11.07
N GLY A 142 -5.86 11.62 11.34
CA GLY A 142 -6.96 11.28 12.26
C GLY A 142 -7.95 10.26 11.69
N ARG A 143 -9.06 10.08 12.40
CA ARG A 143 -10.18 9.24 11.97
C ARG A 143 -11.06 10.01 10.99
N LEU A 144 -11.34 9.39 9.85
CA LEU A 144 -12.16 9.96 8.80
C LEU A 144 -13.14 8.90 8.28
N THR A 145 -14.21 9.37 7.65
CA THR A 145 -15.21 8.53 7.00
C THR A 145 -15.34 8.96 5.55
N LEU A 146 -15.20 8.01 4.62
CA LEU A 146 -15.51 8.19 3.20
C LEU A 146 -16.96 7.80 3.00
N HIS A 147 -17.73 8.65 2.35
CA HIS A 147 -19.06 8.34 1.85
C HIS A 147 -19.08 8.60 0.35
N ALA A 148 -19.53 7.63 -0.44
CA ALA A 148 -19.58 7.73 -1.89
C ALA A 148 -20.86 7.14 -2.44
N VAL A 149 -21.42 7.79 -3.47
CA VAL A 149 -22.69 7.43 -4.10
C VAL A 149 -22.49 7.38 -5.62
N ALA A 150 -22.82 6.24 -6.22
CA ALA A 150 -22.86 6.10 -7.68
C ALA A 150 -24.11 6.80 -8.22
N GLU A 151 -23.95 7.87 -9.00
CA GLU A 151 -25.09 8.61 -9.55
C GLU A 151 -25.61 7.99 -10.85
N SER A 152 -24.69 7.45 -11.65
CA SER A 152 -25.00 6.91 -12.97
C SER A 152 -24.84 5.38 -12.97
N PRO A 153 -25.68 4.64 -13.72
CA PRO A 153 -25.51 3.20 -13.87
C PRO A 153 -24.31 2.86 -14.76
N LEU A 154 -23.63 1.74 -14.47
CA LEU A 154 -22.62 1.15 -15.35
C LEU A 154 -22.87 -0.34 -15.60
N PRO A 155 -23.97 -0.68 -16.29
CA PRO A 155 -24.44 -2.05 -16.38
C PRO A 155 -23.43 -2.98 -17.09
N GLN A 156 -22.61 -2.44 -18.01
CA GLN A 156 -21.58 -3.22 -18.70
C GLN A 156 -20.55 -3.82 -17.75
N LEU A 157 -20.26 -3.15 -16.62
CA LEU A 157 -19.26 -3.58 -15.63
C LEU A 157 -19.87 -4.04 -14.30
N SER A 158 -21.19 -4.16 -14.21
CA SER A 158 -21.93 -4.61 -13.01
C SER A 158 -21.39 -5.90 -12.38
N ASN A 159 -20.96 -6.86 -13.19
CA ASN A 159 -20.43 -8.15 -12.72
C ASN A 159 -19.02 -8.07 -12.10
N LEU A 160 -18.31 -6.93 -12.19
CA LEU A 160 -16.88 -6.83 -11.86
C LEU A 160 -16.56 -6.33 -10.44
N SER A 161 -17.58 -6.22 -9.57
CA SER A 161 -17.47 -5.87 -8.14
C SER A 161 -16.32 -4.89 -7.81
N PRO A 162 -16.39 -3.66 -8.33
CA PRO A 162 -15.33 -2.67 -8.16
C PRO A 162 -15.26 -2.16 -6.72
N ARG A 163 -14.10 -1.56 -6.40
CA ARG A 163 -13.80 -1.06 -5.07
C ARG A 163 -13.22 0.36 -5.15
N LEU A 164 -13.63 1.20 -4.22
CA LEU A 164 -13.01 2.49 -3.96
C LEU A 164 -11.77 2.27 -3.11
N VAL A 165 -10.64 2.73 -3.64
CA VAL A 165 -9.33 2.59 -2.99
C VAL A 165 -8.75 3.98 -2.80
N LEU A 166 -8.39 4.29 -1.57
CA LEU A 166 -7.57 5.45 -1.27
C LEU A 166 -6.11 4.99 -1.25
N SER A 167 -5.26 5.60 -2.07
CA SER A 167 -3.83 5.26 -2.17
C SER A 167 -2.95 6.49 -1.99
N GLY A 168 -1.74 6.30 -1.45
CA GLY A 168 -0.72 7.36 -1.45
C GLY A 168 -0.38 7.71 -2.91
N GLY A 169 -0.50 8.98 -3.28
CA GLY A 169 -0.51 9.40 -4.69
C GLY A 169 0.67 8.89 -5.51
N THR A 170 0.41 8.26 -6.66
CA THR A 170 1.43 7.82 -7.63
C THR A 170 1.23 8.36 -9.05
N GLY A 171 0.26 9.25 -9.27
CA GLY A 171 -0.09 9.79 -10.59
C GLY A 171 0.08 11.30 -10.67
N GLY A 172 1.23 11.76 -11.17
CA GLY A 172 1.45 13.13 -11.69
C GLY A 172 1.45 14.29 -10.69
N ALA A 173 0.66 14.24 -9.63
CA ALA A 173 0.72 15.21 -8.54
C ALA A 173 1.95 14.90 -7.67
N LYS A 174 2.88 15.85 -7.56
CA LYS A 174 3.93 15.82 -6.54
C LYS A 174 3.27 15.97 -5.16
N THR A 175 2.74 14.89 -4.62
CA THR A 175 2.24 14.87 -3.25
C THR A 175 3.43 14.83 -2.31
N PHE A 176 3.38 15.50 -1.15
CA PHE A 176 4.42 15.44 -0.12
C PHE A 176 4.72 14.00 0.34
N GLN A 177 3.77 13.10 0.16
CA GLN A 177 3.93 11.68 0.45
C GLN A 177 4.89 10.97 -0.48
N SER A 178 4.96 11.27 -1.79
CA SER A 178 5.86 10.56 -2.70
C SER A 178 7.34 10.61 -2.26
N PRO A 179 7.95 11.80 -2.00
CA PRO A 179 9.31 11.85 -1.49
C PRO A 179 9.38 11.45 -0.02
N PHE A 180 8.46 11.86 0.86
CA PHE A 180 8.51 11.50 2.29
C PHE A 180 8.42 9.99 2.51
N VAL A 181 7.49 9.31 1.85
CA VAL A 181 7.38 7.85 1.86
C VAL A 181 8.65 7.23 1.31
N THR A 182 9.20 7.73 0.19
CA THR A 182 10.46 7.22 -0.35
C THR A 182 11.62 7.40 0.63
N TYR A 183 11.71 8.54 1.31
CA TYR A 183 12.73 8.78 2.35
C TYR A 183 12.52 7.87 3.55
N VAL A 184 11.32 7.77 4.09
CA VAL A 184 10.99 6.87 5.20
C VAL A 184 11.30 5.42 4.82
N TRP A 185 10.98 5.00 3.59
CA TRP A 185 11.26 3.65 3.09
C TRP A 185 12.76 3.42 2.94
N THR A 186 13.50 4.41 2.43
CA THR A 186 14.96 4.34 2.25
C THR A 186 15.67 4.33 3.60
N PHE A 187 15.30 5.22 4.52
CA PHE A 187 15.84 5.25 5.88
C PHE A 187 15.50 3.97 6.64
N TRP A 188 14.30 3.44 6.48
CA TRP A 188 13.92 2.18 7.08
C TRP A 188 14.69 1.00 6.49
N ALA A 189 14.83 0.92 5.16
CA ALA A 189 15.59 -0.13 4.49
C ALA A 189 17.08 -0.10 4.89
N LEU A 190 17.69 1.10 4.92
CA LEU A 190 19.07 1.30 5.35
C LEU A 190 19.25 1.01 6.83
N GLY A 191 18.34 1.48 7.68
CA GLY A 191 18.35 1.20 9.12
C GLY A 191 18.19 -0.30 9.40
N ARG A 192 17.35 -0.98 8.63
CA ARG A 192 17.16 -2.44 8.72
C ARG A 192 18.41 -3.20 8.29
N LEU A 193 19.06 -2.79 7.20
CA LEU A 193 20.35 -3.34 6.77
C LEU A 193 21.42 -3.16 7.85
N ALA A 194 21.49 -1.97 8.46
CA ALA A 194 22.42 -1.70 9.55
C ALA A 194 22.13 -2.58 10.78
N LEU A 195 20.87 -2.76 11.15
CA LEU A 195 20.45 -3.63 12.26
C LEU A 195 20.75 -5.11 11.99
N TRP A 196 20.50 -5.60 10.78
CA TRP A 196 20.87 -6.96 10.38
C TRP A 196 22.38 -7.18 10.42
N TYR A 197 23.14 -6.21 9.91
CA TYR A 197 24.59 -6.26 9.94
C TYR A 197 25.13 -6.27 11.38
N ALA A 198 24.60 -5.41 12.25
CA ALA A 198 24.95 -5.37 13.67
C ALA A 198 24.59 -6.68 14.39
N ALA A 199 23.40 -7.24 14.14
CA ALA A 199 22.98 -8.52 14.70
C ALA A 199 23.87 -9.67 14.21
N GLY A 200 24.26 -9.67 12.93
CA GLY A 200 25.19 -10.65 12.35
C GLY A 200 26.57 -10.59 12.99
N LEU A 201 27.13 -9.39 13.16
CA LEU A 201 28.40 -9.19 13.87
C LEU A 201 28.32 -9.63 15.34
N LEU A 202 27.20 -9.36 16.01
CA LEU A 202 26.97 -9.80 17.38
C LEU A 202 26.93 -11.33 17.47
N TRP A 203 26.24 -12.00 16.55
CA TRP A 203 26.19 -13.45 16.45
C TRP A 203 27.55 -14.07 16.19
N LEU A 204 28.34 -13.49 15.28
CA LEU A 204 29.72 -13.90 15.04
C LEU A 204 30.55 -13.80 16.33
N ALA A 205 30.43 -12.69 17.07
CA ALA A 205 31.13 -12.52 18.34
C ALA A 205 30.70 -13.57 19.38
N VAL A 206 29.40 -13.89 19.48
CA VAL A 206 28.89 -14.97 20.35
C VAL A 206 29.49 -16.32 19.95
N ALA A 207 29.49 -16.64 18.66
CA ALA A 207 30.03 -17.89 18.14
C ALA A 207 31.54 -18.02 18.42
N LEU A 208 32.30 -16.94 18.21
CA LEU A 208 33.74 -16.90 18.50
C LEU A 208 34.03 -17.07 20.00
N VAL A 209 33.28 -16.40 20.88
CA VAL A 209 33.39 -16.59 22.33
C VAL A 209 33.07 -18.02 22.70
N TRP A 210 31.98 -18.59 22.15
CA TRP A 210 31.58 -19.96 22.43
C TRP A 210 32.65 -20.97 21.98
N PHE A 211 33.14 -20.85 20.75
CA PHE A 211 34.20 -21.71 20.21
C PHE A 211 35.48 -21.64 21.06
N ARG A 212 35.90 -20.44 21.48
CA ARG A 212 37.05 -20.27 22.37
C ARG A 212 36.83 -20.90 23.75
N THR A 213 35.62 -20.80 24.31
CA THR A 213 35.31 -21.43 25.60
C THR A 213 35.30 -22.95 25.51
N GLU A 214 34.75 -23.52 24.43
CA GLU A 214 34.70 -24.97 24.25
C GLU A 214 36.12 -25.54 24.03
N LYS A 215 36.94 -24.88 23.22
CA LYS A 215 38.35 -25.27 23.02
C LYS A 215 39.20 -25.18 24.29
N ARG A 216 38.89 -24.27 25.23
CA ARG A 216 39.53 -24.27 26.56
C ARG A 216 39.09 -25.47 27.37
N ARG A 217 37.77 -25.72 27.42
CA ARG A 217 37.20 -26.86 28.14
C ARG A 217 37.77 -28.21 27.67
N GLN A 218 37.92 -28.41 26.35
CA GLN A 218 38.53 -29.63 25.80
C GLN A 218 39.98 -29.80 26.24
N ARG A 219 40.80 -28.74 26.20
CA ARG A 219 42.18 -28.78 26.69
C ARG A 219 42.28 -29.06 28.19
N ASP A 220 41.41 -28.46 28.99
CA ASP A 220 41.40 -28.70 30.43
C ASP A 220 41.07 -30.17 30.75
N ILE A 221 40.17 -30.80 29.97
CA ILE A 221 39.85 -32.23 30.08
C ILE A 221 41.06 -33.09 29.71
N GLU A 222 41.73 -32.81 28.58
CA GLU A 222 42.93 -33.55 28.13
C GLU A 222 44.10 -33.49 29.11
N VAL A 223 44.30 -32.36 29.81
CA VAL A 223 45.38 -32.22 30.81
C VAL A 223 45.06 -32.95 32.11
N SER A 224 43.78 -33.19 32.39
CA SER A 224 43.32 -33.88 33.61
C SER A 224 43.11 -35.39 33.48
N ALA A 225 43.24 -35.94 32.26
CA ALA A 225 43.14 -37.36 31.94
C ALA A 225 44.54 -37.98 31.82
#